data_AF-A0A9E8SLH3-F1
#
_entry.id   AF-A0A9E8SLH3-F1
#
_cell.length_a   1.000
_cell.length_b   1.000
_cell.length_c   1.000
_cell.angle_alpha   90.00
_cell.angle_beta   90.00
_cell.angle_gamma   90.00
#
_symmetry.space_group_name_H-M   'P 1'
#
loop_
_entity.id
_entity.type
_entity.pdbx_description
1 polymer ?
#
loop_
_entity_poly.entity_id
_entity_poly.type
_entity_poly.pdbx_seq_one_letter_code
_entity_poly.pdbx_strand_id
1 'polypeptide(L)'
;METSSSQRRGVSIKQRLLARFGKAKEIVGPGWKDALAKSDPFFNTREGEAFMRSVAQAYSDPKRGHVDRIECVMLALEKISGIDERSI
;
A
#
# COMPACT_ATOMS: atom_id res chain seq x y z
N MET A 1 -11.94 9.55 31.32
CA MET A 1 -11.90 8.90 29.99
C MET A 1 -10.91 9.67 29.16
N GLU A 2 -9.65 9.26 29.20
CA GLU A 2 -8.57 9.87 28.45
C GLU A 2 -8.22 8.90 27.33
N THR A 3 -8.67 9.19 26.11
CA THR A 3 -8.19 8.45 24.93
C THR A 3 -6.76 8.88 24.71
N SER A 4 -5.83 8.08 25.24
CA SER A 4 -4.38 8.22 25.04
C SER A 4 -4.07 8.20 23.54
N SER A 5 -4.07 9.37 22.93
CA SER A 5 -3.53 9.61 21.60
C SER A 5 -2.02 9.62 21.74
N SER A 6 -1.43 8.42 21.82
CA SER A 6 0.00 8.24 21.69
C SER A 6 0.42 8.83 20.35
N GLN A 7 0.90 10.08 20.38
CA GLN A 7 1.72 10.65 19.32
C GLN A 7 2.84 9.66 19.02
N ARG A 8 2.70 8.86 17.96
CA ARG A 8 3.78 8.04 17.42
C ARG A 8 4.82 8.99 16.81
N ARG A 9 5.63 9.63 17.64
CA ARG A 9 6.85 10.31 17.20
C ARG A 9 7.77 9.23 16.65
N GLY A 10 7.93 9.15 15.32
CA GLY A 10 8.99 8.35 14.70
C GLY A 10 8.62 7.58 13.42
N VAL A 11 7.34 7.42 13.08
CA VAL A 11 6.96 6.68 11.85
C VAL A 11 6.49 7.66 10.79
N SER A 12 7.28 7.82 9.73
CA SER A 12 6.94 8.66 8.58
C SER A 12 5.65 8.17 7.90
N ILE A 13 4.90 9.07 7.26
CA ILE A 13 3.69 8.74 6.47
C ILE A 13 3.99 7.58 5.52
N LYS A 14 5.16 7.63 4.86
CA LYS A 14 5.63 6.58 3.97
C LYS A 14 5.72 5.20 4.64
N GLN A 15 6.31 5.12 5.83
CA GLN A 15 6.40 3.86 6.57
C GLN A 15 5.03 3.35 7.00
N ARG A 16 4.09 4.24 7.36
CA ARG A 16 2.71 3.85 7.68
C ARG A 16 2.02 3.24 6.45
N LEU A 17 2.17 3.87 5.28
CA LEU A 17 1.61 3.37 4.02
C LEU A 17 2.24 2.03 3.62
N LEU A 18 3.57 1.88 3.76
CA LEU A 18 4.25 0.61 3.48
C LEU A 18 3.83 -0.51 4.43
N ALA A 19 3.57 -0.20 5.70
CA ALA A 19 3.06 -1.18 6.66
C ALA A 19 1.63 -1.63 6.32
N ARG A 20 0.75 -0.70 5.92
CA ARG A 20 -0.60 -1.03 5.42
C ARG A 20 -0.53 -1.88 4.15
N PHE A 21 0.30 -1.46 3.19
CA PHE A 21 0.56 -2.22 1.98
C PHE A 21 1.08 -3.64 2.29
N GLY A 22 1.99 -3.79 3.26
CA GLY A 22 2.48 -5.09 3.70
C GLY A 22 1.36 -6.01 4.16
N LYS A 23 0.49 -5.53 5.05
CA LYS A 23 -0.69 -6.28 5.51
C LYS A 23 -1.63 -6.65 4.37
N ALA A 24 -2.00 -5.70 3.51
CA ALA A 24 -2.89 -5.95 2.38
C ALA A 24 -2.27 -6.96 1.40
N LYS A 25 -0.95 -6.86 1.14
CA LYS A 25 -0.18 -7.78 0.31
C LYS A 25 -0.13 -9.19 0.92
N GLU A 26 -0.01 -9.34 2.24
CA GLU A 26 -0.04 -10.65 2.89
C GLU A 26 -1.39 -11.35 2.68
N ILE A 27 -2.51 -10.60 2.72
CA ILE A 27 -3.85 -11.15 2.47
C ILE A 27 -4.05 -11.53 1.00
N VAL A 28 -3.67 -10.65 0.07
CA VAL A 28 -3.84 -10.91 -1.38
C VAL A 28 -2.85 -11.96 -1.88
N GLY A 29 -1.68 -12.05 -1.25
CA GLY A 29 -0.64 -13.03 -1.56
C GLY A 29 0.36 -12.59 -2.63
N PRO A 30 1.22 -13.52 -3.10
CA PRO A 30 2.34 -13.21 -4.00
C PRO A 30 1.89 -12.67 -5.38
N GLY A 31 0.67 -12.98 -5.82
CA GLY A 31 0.07 -12.51 -7.08
C GLY A 31 -0.62 -11.14 -7.01
N TRP A 32 -0.32 -10.33 -5.99
CA TRP A 32 -1.00 -9.04 -5.76
C TRP A 32 -0.94 -8.06 -6.95
N LYS A 33 0.11 -8.11 -7.78
CA LYS A 33 0.21 -7.27 -8.98
C LYS A 33 -0.82 -7.66 -10.04
N ASP A 34 -0.92 -8.96 -10.32
CA ASP A 34 -1.93 -9.49 -11.24
C ASP A 34 -3.34 -9.27 -10.71
N ALA A 35 -3.54 -9.38 -9.39
CA ALA A 35 -4.82 -9.08 -8.75
C ALA A 35 -5.21 -7.60 -8.95
N LEU A 36 -4.26 -6.67 -8.77
CA LEU A 36 -4.47 -5.25 -9.03
C LEU A 36 -4.80 -4.97 -10.50
N ALA A 37 -4.04 -5.55 -11.43
CA ALA A 37 -4.28 -5.37 -12.87
C ALA A 37 -5.65 -5.92 -13.31
N LYS A 38 -6.17 -6.96 -12.63
CA LYS A 38 -7.53 -7.49 -12.86
C LYS A 38 -8.61 -6.64 -12.22
N SER A 39 -8.34 -6.01 -11.08
CA SER A 39 -9.31 -5.22 -10.33
C SER A 39 -9.47 -3.80 -10.86
N ASP A 40 -8.39 -3.19 -11.35
CA ASP A 40 -8.39 -1.81 -11.82
C ASP A 40 -7.59 -1.70 -13.13
N PRO A 41 -8.24 -1.29 -14.24
CA PRO A 41 -7.60 -1.15 -15.56
C PRO A 41 -6.37 -0.25 -15.56
N PHE A 42 -6.27 0.72 -14.64
CA PHE A 42 -5.10 1.57 -14.51
C PHE A 42 -3.82 0.75 -14.28
N PHE A 43 -3.87 -0.27 -13.43
CA PHE A 43 -2.71 -1.13 -13.15
C PHE A 43 -2.35 -2.08 -14.30
N ASN A 44 -3.23 -2.22 -15.30
CA ASN A 44 -2.93 -2.93 -16.54
C ASN A 44 -2.27 -2.02 -17.60
N THR A 45 -2.04 -0.75 -17.30
CA THR A 45 -1.29 0.17 -18.18
C THR A 45 0.19 0.17 -17.83
N ARG A 46 1.03 0.65 -18.77
CA ARG A 46 2.46 0.84 -18.54
C ARG A 46 2.77 1.76 -17.35
N GLU A 47 1.93 2.76 -17.13
CA GLU A 47 2.06 3.68 -16.00
C GLU A 47 1.73 2.99 -14.68
N GLY A 48 0.61 2.26 -14.61
CA GLY A 48 0.23 1.48 -13.44
C GLY A 48 1.24 0.39 -13.10
N GLU A 49 1.83 -0.27 -14.10
CA GLU A 49 2.93 -1.22 -13.89
C GLU A 49 4.15 -0.53 -13.24
N ALA A 50 4.50 0.67 -13.70
CA ALA A 50 5.59 1.46 -13.10
C ALA A 50 5.29 1.84 -11.65
N PHE A 51 4.02 2.11 -11.31
CA PHE A 51 3.59 2.35 -9.93
C PHE A 51 3.78 1.09 -9.08
N MET A 52 3.26 -0.07 -9.51
CA MET A 52 3.41 -1.35 -8.82
C MET A 52 4.89 -1.72 -8.62
N ARG A 53 5.73 -1.51 -9.64
CA ARG A 53 7.18 -1.75 -9.56
C ARG A 53 7.85 -0.80 -8.58
N SER A 54 7.48 0.47 -8.59
CA SER A 54 8.01 1.48 -7.67
C SER A 54 7.67 1.14 -6.21
N VAL A 55 6.44 0.70 -5.93
CA VAL A 55 6.01 0.29 -4.59
C VAL A 55 6.69 -0.99 -4.15
N ALA A 56 6.83 -1.98 -5.04
CA ALA A 56 7.58 -3.20 -4.75
C ALA A 56 9.03 -2.89 -4.32
N GLN A 57 9.69 -1.95 -5.01
CA GLN A 57 11.03 -1.50 -4.63
C GLN A 57 11.03 -0.70 -3.32
N ALA A 58 10.03 0.15 -3.10
CA ALA A 58 9.87 0.93 -1.86
C ALA A 58 9.64 0.05 -0.62
N TYR A 59 8.97 -1.09 -0.80
CA TYR A 59 8.74 -2.06 0.26
C TYR A 59 10.04 -2.76 0.70
N SER A 60 10.94 -3.05 -0.23
CA SER A 60 12.28 -3.58 0.09
C SER A 60 13.25 -2.51 0.60
N ASP A 61 13.18 -1.29 0.05
CA ASP A 61 14.03 -0.16 0.42
C ASP A 61 13.14 1.09 0.61
N PRO A 62 12.81 1.45 1.86
CA PRO A 62 11.96 2.59 2.19
C PRO A 62 12.48 3.95 1.71
N LYS A 63 13.73 4.05 1.24
CA LYS A 63 14.26 5.27 0.61
C LYS A 63 13.77 5.44 -0.82
N ARG A 64 13.28 4.38 -1.47
CA ARG A 64 12.81 4.37 -2.86
C ARG A 64 11.30 4.55 -2.97
N GLY A 65 10.84 5.07 -4.10
CA GLY A 65 9.42 5.27 -4.39
C GLY A 65 8.80 6.51 -3.74
N HIS A 66 7.78 7.05 -4.40
CA HIS A 66 7.04 8.24 -3.98
C HIS A 66 5.83 7.87 -3.12
N VAL A 67 5.51 8.73 -2.16
CA VAL A 67 4.40 8.54 -1.22
C VAL A 67 3.08 8.36 -1.96
N ASP A 68 2.79 9.20 -2.96
CA ASP A 68 1.58 9.14 -3.78
C ASP A 68 1.40 7.80 -4.49
N ARG A 69 2.49 7.23 -5.02
CA ARG A 69 2.44 5.92 -5.71
C ARG A 69 2.14 4.80 -4.73
N ILE A 70 2.72 4.88 -3.53
CA ILE A 70 2.49 3.90 -2.46
C ILE A 70 1.05 4.00 -2.00
N GLU A 71 0.52 5.19 -1.79
CA GLU A 71 -0.87 5.42 -1.40
C GLU A 71 -1.84 4.87 -2.45
N CYS A 72 -1.64 5.21 -3.73
CA CYS A 72 -2.48 4.74 -4.84
C CYS A 72 -2.56 3.21 -4.89
N VAL A 73 -1.40 2.53 -4.88
CA VAL A 73 -1.33 1.06 -4.92
C VAL A 73 -1.90 0.45 -3.64
N MET A 74 -1.63 1.06 -2.48
CA MET A 74 -2.11 0.58 -1.19
C MET A 74 -3.64 0.63 -1.12
N LEU A 75 -4.27 1.74 -1.50
CA LEU A 75 -5.73 1.88 -1.51
C LEU A 75 -6.38 0.88 -2.46
N ALA A 76 -5.80 0.67 -3.64
CA ALA A 76 -6.30 -0.32 -4.57
C ALA A 76 -6.16 -1.75 -4.03
N LEU A 77 -5.06 -2.03 -3.32
CA LEU A 77 -4.82 -3.35 -2.75
C LEU A 77 -5.70 -3.63 -1.52
N GLU A 78 -5.97 -2.62 -0.70
CA GLU A 78 -6.92 -2.69 0.41
C GLU A 78 -8.34 -3.01 -0.06
N LYS A 79 -8.77 -2.43 -1.18
CA LYS A 79 -10.06 -2.77 -1.81
C LYS A 79 -10.14 -4.25 -2.20
N ILE A 80 -9.04 -4.83 -2.68
CA ILE A 80 -8.98 -6.25 -3.07
C ILE A 80 -8.89 -7.16 -1.85
N SER A 81 -8.13 -6.75 -0.82
CA SER A 81 -7.96 -7.52 0.40
C SER A 81 -9.18 -7.47 1.33
N GLY A 82 -10.11 -6.54 1.09
CA GLY A 82 -11.27 -6.30 1.96
C GLY A 82 -10.90 -5.68 3.31
N ILE A 83 -9.68 -5.12 3.45
CA ILE A 83 -9.29 -4.35 4.63
C ILE A 83 -9.89 -2.94 4.46
N ASP A 84 -10.88 -2.60 5.29
CA ASP A 84 -11.37 -1.23 5.39
C ASP A 84 -10.52 -0.43 6.36
N GLU A 85 -10.19 0.82 6.00
CA GLU A 85 -9.42 1.76 6.81
C GLU A 85 -10.01 1.96 8.22
N ARG A 86 -11.31 1.71 8.42
CA ARG A 86 -11.98 1.79 9.74
C ARG A 86 -11.70 0.63 10.69
N SER A 87 -11.02 -0.43 10.26
CA SER A 87 -10.73 -1.61 11.09
C SER A 87 -9.38 -1.57 11.84
N ILE A 88 -8.66 -0.43 11.82
CA ILE A 88 -7.35 -0.27 12.50
C ILE A 88 -7.31 0.99 13.37
#